data_AF-A0A9X0A345-F1
#
_entry.id   AF-A0A9X0A345-F1
#
_cell.length_a   1.000
_cell.length_b   1.000
_cell.length_c   1.000
_cell.angle_alpha   90.00
_cell.angle_beta   90.00
_cell.angle_gamma   90.00
#
_symmetry.space_group_name_H-M   'P 1'
#
loop_
_entity.id
_entity.type
_entity.pdbx_description
1 polymer ?
#
loop_
_entity_poly.entity_id
_entity_poly.type
_entity_poly.pdbx_seq_one_letter_code
_entity_poly.pdbx_strand_id
1 'polypeptide(L)'
;MALDFFHLLFVSCLVSHTGLAYDLFDRDCVTEHNKLRRLHGAQPLSWSESLAEDAQKWAEYLAINDKILHDGDTLAEKDEGENIAWFVPPQPKCQGAWKPNCVTCGEVVQNWYDESANYNFQNGAAKKPDLLIKHFAQVVWNGSMEMGVGSAISKTYGFISVARYSPKGGEGGPQAYLKNVFAKGTVHLPSARIGDPTISPSATSNPTTLDAENATSISEGSPMDTDEEMTNQELEQQPMADITCGIVKKRGPTGNEPVKPGEFPWQVGFRYQNRLGKSNVFCRGSLLDREWILTAAHCFVVRVNPKFKLKVILGEFDNQNEDGQEVVAEASKVIRHPLHRKNTKDYNIALVKLKTPLKEYNDYMRPICLPDQTVSFSGGEICTVTGFGLDYMTGNVGKTLRGIDVPILSPEECRRNIRWLTDRMLCSGYTERNSGHL
;
A
#
# COMPACT_ATOMS: atom_id res chain seq x y z
N MET A 1 10.80 -39.80 -9.14
CA MET A 1 9.92 -39.23 -10.18
C MET A 1 9.03 -38.20 -9.47
N ALA A 2 9.60 -37.06 -9.09
CA ALA A 2 8.91 -36.05 -8.26
C ALA A 2 9.57 -34.69 -8.50
N LEU A 3 9.42 -34.18 -9.71
CA LEU A 3 9.80 -32.84 -10.13
C LEU A 3 8.79 -32.48 -11.21
N ASP A 4 7.85 -31.59 -10.87
CA ASP A 4 7.05 -30.74 -11.77
C ASP A 4 5.63 -30.49 -11.23
N PHE A 5 5.50 -29.79 -10.11
CA PHE A 5 4.26 -29.08 -9.77
C PHE A 5 4.57 -27.75 -9.08
N PHE A 6 5.27 -26.86 -9.79
CA PHE A 6 5.23 -25.43 -9.48
C PHE A 6 3.87 -24.90 -9.96
N HIS A 7 2.87 -24.95 -9.08
CA HIS A 7 1.68 -24.11 -9.24
C HIS A 7 2.09 -22.67 -8.94
N LEU A 8 2.31 -21.90 -10.00
CA LEU A 8 2.35 -20.43 -9.96
C LEU A 8 1.00 -19.94 -9.43
N LEU A 9 0.92 -19.70 -8.13
CA LEU A 9 -0.08 -18.84 -7.53
C LEU A 9 -0.04 -17.52 -8.29
N PHE A 10 -1.22 -16.99 -8.65
CA PHE A 10 -1.31 -15.61 -9.11
C PHE A 10 -0.93 -14.74 -7.91
N VAL A 11 0.35 -14.41 -7.78
CA VAL A 11 0.82 -13.48 -6.78
C VAL A 11 0.40 -12.11 -7.26
N SER A 12 -0.63 -11.54 -6.64
CA SER A 12 -0.83 -10.09 -6.68
C SER A 12 0.33 -9.46 -5.92
N CYS A 13 1.51 -9.36 -6.54
CA CYS A 13 2.67 -8.74 -5.93
C CYS A 13 2.35 -7.25 -5.81
N LEU A 14 1.88 -6.85 -4.63
CA LEU A 14 1.44 -5.50 -4.35
C LEU A 14 2.64 -4.60 -4.12
N VAL A 15 2.80 -3.61 -5.00
CA VAL A 15 3.48 -2.34 -4.71
C VAL A 15 2.38 -1.28 -4.84
N SER A 16 1.92 -0.74 -3.72
CA SER A 16 0.75 0.14 -3.61
C SER A 16 1.03 1.55 -4.16
N HIS A 17 0.31 2.02 -5.18
CA HIS A 17 0.35 3.41 -5.71
C HIS A 17 -1.05 3.97 -6.00
N THR A 18 -1.59 4.84 -5.15
CA THR A 18 -2.74 5.74 -5.42
C THR A 18 -2.29 6.96 -6.24
N GLY A 19 -3.11 7.48 -7.17
CA GLY A 19 -2.84 8.76 -7.87
C GLY A 19 -3.43 9.93 -7.08
N LEU A 20 -2.85 11.13 -7.01
CA LEU A 20 -1.69 11.73 -7.66
C LEU A 20 -0.46 11.78 -6.73
N ALA A 21 0.68 11.37 -7.30
CA ALA A 21 2.06 11.56 -6.80
C ALA A 21 2.52 10.68 -5.63
N TYR A 22 2.44 9.35 -5.79
CA TYR A 22 3.62 8.54 -5.51
C TYR A 22 4.32 8.19 -6.83
N ASP A 23 4.99 9.18 -7.39
CA ASP A 23 5.76 9.00 -8.60
C ASP A 23 7.18 8.48 -8.31
N LEU A 24 8.00 8.35 -9.35
CA LEU A 24 9.32 7.73 -9.22
C LEU A 24 10.26 8.56 -8.34
N PHE A 25 10.06 9.88 -8.24
CA PHE A 25 10.81 10.74 -7.34
C PHE A 25 10.38 10.52 -5.89
N ASP A 26 9.06 10.41 -5.65
CA ASP A 26 8.48 10.18 -4.33
C ASP A 26 8.95 8.82 -3.77
N ARG A 27 9.00 7.80 -4.64
CA ARG A 27 9.59 6.50 -4.32
C ARG A 27 11.07 6.56 -3.99
N ASP A 28 11.83 7.35 -4.74
CA ASP A 28 13.24 7.58 -4.49
C ASP A 28 13.46 8.24 -3.12
N CYS A 29 12.58 9.17 -2.73
CA CYS A 29 12.62 9.80 -1.41
C CYS A 29 12.51 8.78 -0.28
N VAL A 30 11.47 7.94 -0.30
CA VAL A 30 11.26 6.91 0.73
C VAL A 30 12.40 5.89 0.73
N THR A 31 12.86 5.49 -0.45
CA THR A 31 13.95 4.53 -0.62
C THR A 31 15.25 5.05 -0.01
N GLU A 32 15.65 6.28 -0.33
CA GLU A 32 16.91 6.84 0.18
C GLU A 32 16.82 7.13 1.68
N HIS A 33 15.68 7.62 2.19
CA HIS A 33 15.46 7.75 3.63
C HIS A 33 15.63 6.39 4.33
N ASN A 34 14.97 5.35 3.85
CA ASN A 34 14.99 4.03 4.49
C ASN A 34 16.34 3.34 4.40
N LYS A 35 17.08 3.55 3.31
CA LYS A 35 18.48 3.13 3.18
C LYS A 35 19.35 3.77 4.27
N LEU A 36 19.21 5.08 4.48
CA LEU A 36 19.99 5.80 5.50
C LEU A 36 19.52 5.44 6.91
N ARG A 37 18.21 5.40 7.18
CA ARG A 37 17.62 4.98 8.47
C ARG A 37 18.08 3.59 8.90
N ARG A 38 18.19 2.65 7.95
CA ARG A 38 18.74 1.31 8.20
C ARG A 38 20.19 1.35 8.70
N LEU A 39 21.03 2.25 8.20
CA LEU A 39 22.41 2.39 8.69
C LEU A 39 22.44 2.79 10.17
N HIS A 40 21.44 3.54 10.60
CA HIS A 40 21.28 4.01 11.97
C HIS A 40 20.37 3.08 12.82
N GLY A 41 19.82 2.01 12.26
CA GLY A 41 18.88 1.14 13.00
C GLY A 41 17.55 1.82 13.35
N ALA A 42 17.19 2.91 12.66
CA ALA A 42 15.90 3.56 12.79
C ALA A 42 14.81 2.80 12.02
N GLN A 43 13.56 2.83 12.52
CA GLN A 43 12.41 2.20 11.86
C GLN A 43 12.19 2.79 10.46
N PRO A 44 11.79 2.01 9.44
CA PRO A 44 11.54 2.55 8.10
C PRO A 44 10.32 3.48 8.09
N LEU A 45 10.35 4.49 7.22
CA LEU A 45 9.22 5.35 6.87
C LEU A 45 8.34 4.68 5.81
N SER A 46 7.02 4.84 5.92
CA SER A 46 6.06 4.61 4.85
C SER A 46 5.63 5.92 4.19
N TRP A 47 5.15 5.86 2.95
CA TRP A 47 4.57 7.02 2.28
C TRP A 47 3.21 7.39 2.88
N SER A 48 2.89 8.68 2.93
CA SER A 48 1.57 9.22 3.27
C SER A 48 1.15 10.26 2.24
N GLU A 49 0.04 9.98 1.53
CA GLU A 49 -0.53 10.90 0.55
C GLU A 49 -0.98 12.21 1.18
N SER A 50 -1.54 12.16 2.40
CA SER A 50 -1.96 13.39 3.11
C SER A 50 -0.76 14.30 3.38
N LEU A 51 0.38 13.74 3.79
CA LEU A 51 1.61 14.50 4.01
C LEU A 51 2.16 15.05 2.70
N ALA A 52 2.05 14.28 1.62
CA ALA A 52 2.53 14.67 0.29
C ALA A 52 1.68 15.80 -0.32
N GLU A 53 0.37 15.75 -0.16
CA GLU A 53 -0.53 16.82 -0.58
C GLU A 53 -0.21 18.14 0.12
N ASP A 54 0.01 18.10 1.44
CA ASP A 54 0.34 19.29 2.22
C ASP A 54 1.75 19.80 1.87
N ALA A 55 2.72 18.89 1.68
CA ALA A 55 4.05 19.22 1.21
C ALA A 55 4.02 19.88 -0.19
N GLN A 56 3.19 19.37 -1.10
CA GLN A 56 3.06 19.86 -2.47
C GLN A 56 2.43 21.26 -2.49
N LYS A 57 1.34 21.47 -1.74
CA LYS A 57 0.72 22.79 -1.57
C LYS A 57 1.74 23.81 -1.04
N TRP A 58 2.55 23.41 -0.07
CA TRP A 58 3.57 24.31 0.49
C TRP A 58 4.71 24.58 -0.49
N ALA A 59 5.21 23.56 -1.19
CA ALA A 59 6.23 23.72 -2.22
C ALA A 59 5.79 24.71 -3.32
N GLU A 60 4.54 24.59 -3.78
CA GLU A 60 3.94 25.52 -4.74
C GLU A 60 3.82 26.94 -4.18
N TYR A 61 3.38 27.08 -2.93
CA TYR A 61 3.34 28.38 -2.25
C TYR A 61 4.72 29.04 -2.21
N LEU A 62 5.77 28.31 -1.82
CA LEU A 62 7.14 28.79 -1.78
C LEU A 62 7.64 29.21 -3.17
N ALA A 63 7.33 28.40 -4.19
CA ALA A 63 7.74 28.66 -5.55
C ALA A 63 7.05 29.89 -6.17
N ILE A 64 5.73 30.02 -6.00
CA ILE A 64 4.93 31.14 -6.52
C ILE A 64 5.35 32.46 -5.85
N ASN A 65 5.60 32.42 -4.54
CA ASN A 65 5.96 33.61 -3.79
C ASN A 65 7.47 33.90 -3.80
N ASP A 66 8.27 33.00 -4.38
CA ASP A 66 9.73 33.10 -4.48
C ASP A 66 10.38 33.30 -3.10
N LYS A 67 10.10 32.37 -2.17
CA LYS A 67 10.61 32.39 -0.79
C LYS A 67 11.03 30.99 -0.33
N ILE A 68 11.84 30.94 0.73
CA ILE A 68 12.15 29.72 1.49
C ILE A 68 11.81 30.00 2.97
N LEU A 69 10.73 29.39 3.46
CA LEU A 69 10.32 29.45 4.85
C LEU A 69 9.55 28.18 5.26
N HIS A 70 9.53 27.89 6.55
CA HIS A 70 8.80 26.75 7.10
C HIS A 70 7.29 27.03 7.23
N ASP A 71 6.47 25.99 7.07
CA ASP A 71 4.99 26.03 7.23
C ASP A 71 4.56 25.97 8.69
N GLY A 72 4.94 26.99 9.47
CA GLY A 72 4.83 26.96 10.93
C GLY A 72 3.42 26.66 11.46
N ASP A 73 2.39 27.22 10.84
CA ASP A 73 1.01 27.08 11.30
C ASP A 73 0.47 25.65 11.07
N THR A 74 0.62 25.12 9.85
CA THR A 74 0.17 23.76 9.50
C THR A 74 0.93 22.70 10.30
N LEU A 75 2.25 22.88 10.46
CA LEU A 75 3.10 21.96 11.23
C LEU A 75 2.71 21.92 12.71
N ALA A 76 2.33 23.05 13.29
CA ALA A 76 1.89 23.13 14.67
C ALA A 76 0.50 22.49 14.85
N GLU A 77 -0.42 22.72 13.92
CA GLU A 77 -1.78 22.16 13.97
C GLU A 77 -1.79 20.64 13.85
N LYS A 78 -1.00 20.08 12.92
CA LYS A 78 -1.03 18.65 12.57
C LYS A 78 0.03 17.79 13.25
N ASP A 79 0.89 18.40 14.07
CA ASP A 79 2.02 17.74 14.72
C ASP A 79 3.00 17.07 13.73
N GLU A 80 3.32 17.78 12.65
CA GLU A 80 4.17 17.30 11.56
C GLU A 80 5.59 17.90 11.63
N GLY A 81 6.57 17.20 11.05
CA GLY A 81 7.93 17.70 10.83
C GLY A 81 8.13 18.15 9.39
N GLU A 82 9.14 18.97 9.13
CA GLU A 82 9.47 19.44 7.77
C GLU A 82 10.97 19.49 7.51
N ASN A 83 11.36 19.07 6.31
CA ASN A 83 12.63 19.44 5.70
C ASN A 83 12.38 20.17 4.38
N ILE A 84 13.17 21.20 4.07
CA ILE A 84 13.12 21.92 2.80
C ILE A 84 14.50 21.88 2.15
N ALA A 85 14.55 21.69 0.85
CA ALA A 85 15.77 21.81 0.05
C ALA A 85 15.49 22.64 -1.21
N TRP A 86 16.53 23.28 -1.74
CA TRP A 86 16.44 23.95 -3.04
C TRP A 86 17.73 23.83 -3.85
N PHE A 87 17.61 23.81 -5.18
CA PHE A 87 18.71 23.59 -6.10
C PHE A 87 18.63 24.57 -7.28
N VAL A 88 19.76 25.22 -7.58
CA VAL A 88 19.93 26.11 -8.73
C VAL A 88 20.99 25.54 -9.68
N PRO A 89 20.81 25.62 -11.01
CA PRO A 89 19.72 26.27 -11.75
C PRO A 89 18.39 25.49 -11.68
N PRO A 90 17.25 26.07 -12.13
CA PRO A 90 15.96 25.39 -12.15
C PRO A 90 16.03 24.10 -13.00
N GLN A 91 15.69 22.98 -12.40
CA GLN A 91 15.64 21.67 -13.06
C GLN A 91 14.36 20.94 -12.61
N PRO A 92 13.69 20.18 -13.49
CA PRO A 92 12.53 19.37 -13.08
C PRO A 92 12.95 18.23 -12.14
N LYS A 93 12.00 17.66 -11.39
CA LYS A 93 12.25 16.38 -10.70
C LYS A 93 12.46 15.25 -11.70
N CYS A 94 13.36 14.33 -11.40
CA CYS A 94 13.58 13.14 -12.20
C CYS A 94 12.40 12.18 -12.11
N GLN A 95 11.84 11.78 -13.26
CA GLN A 95 10.85 10.70 -13.35
C GLN A 95 11.56 9.40 -13.75
N GLY A 96 12.07 8.68 -12.73
CA GLY A 96 12.74 7.39 -12.90
C GLY A 96 14.25 7.44 -12.74
N ALA A 97 14.96 6.61 -13.50
CA ALA A 97 16.42 6.55 -13.44
C ALA A 97 17.04 7.93 -13.68
N TRP A 98 18.16 8.21 -12.99
CA TRP A 98 18.90 9.46 -13.10
C TRP A 98 19.14 9.83 -14.56
N LYS A 99 18.85 11.10 -14.90
CA LYS A 99 19.13 11.70 -16.21
C LYS A 99 19.88 13.00 -15.98
N PRO A 100 20.75 13.42 -16.93
CA PRO A 100 21.27 14.78 -16.92
C PRO A 100 20.12 15.80 -16.95
N ASN A 101 20.23 16.88 -16.17
CA ASN A 101 19.25 17.98 -16.11
C ASN A 101 17.92 17.65 -15.42
N CYS A 102 17.95 16.89 -14.33
CA CYS A 102 16.84 16.78 -13.39
C CYS A 102 17.39 16.58 -11.97
N VAL A 103 16.56 16.82 -10.94
CA VAL A 103 16.93 16.58 -9.54
C VAL A 103 16.31 15.26 -9.08
N THR A 104 17.12 14.35 -8.53
CA THR A 104 16.61 13.13 -7.89
C THR A 104 16.30 13.39 -6.43
N CYS A 105 15.41 12.58 -5.84
CA CYS A 105 15.18 12.74 -4.41
C CYS A 105 16.37 12.20 -3.61
N GLY A 106 17.12 11.24 -4.15
CA GLY A 106 18.39 10.81 -3.57
C GLY A 106 19.36 11.98 -3.35
N GLU A 107 19.46 12.92 -4.29
CA GLU A 107 20.27 14.14 -4.13
C GLU A 107 19.74 15.04 -3.01
N VAL A 108 18.41 15.22 -2.93
CA VAL A 108 17.74 15.98 -1.85
C VAL A 108 18.03 15.38 -0.48
N VAL A 109 17.77 14.08 -0.32
CA VAL A 109 17.90 13.37 0.94
C VAL A 109 19.36 13.28 1.37
N GLN A 110 20.27 13.04 0.43
CA GLN A 110 21.70 13.03 0.72
C GLN A 110 22.18 14.40 1.21
N ASN A 111 21.69 15.50 0.61
CA ASN A 111 22.02 16.85 1.06
C ASN A 111 21.61 17.10 2.53
N TRP A 112 20.40 16.69 2.91
CA TRP A 112 19.96 16.74 4.32
C TRP A 112 20.79 15.83 5.23
N TYR A 113 21.16 14.65 4.74
CA TYR A 113 21.90 13.66 5.50
C TYR A 113 23.36 14.03 5.76
N ASP A 114 23.99 14.82 4.88
CA ASP A 114 25.38 15.24 5.01
C ASP A 114 25.63 16.09 6.28
N GLU A 115 24.59 16.69 6.86
CA GLU A 115 24.63 17.30 8.20
C GLU A 115 25.00 16.31 9.31
N SER A 116 24.96 14.99 9.07
CA SER A 116 25.46 13.97 10.00
C SER A 116 26.90 14.21 10.44
N ALA A 117 27.73 14.84 9.59
CA ALA A 117 29.09 15.23 9.93
C ALA A 117 29.15 16.23 11.10
N ASN A 118 28.08 17.00 11.32
CA ASN A 118 27.97 18.01 12.37
C ASN A 118 27.39 17.46 13.68
N TYR A 119 26.75 16.29 13.68
CA TYR A 119 26.06 15.74 14.83
C TYR A 119 26.98 14.99 15.80
N ASN A 120 26.76 15.14 17.11
CA ASN A 120 27.46 14.40 18.16
C ASN A 120 26.54 13.35 18.79
N PHE A 121 26.77 12.08 18.43
CA PHE A 121 26.01 10.93 18.91
C PHE A 121 26.15 10.63 20.42
N GLN A 122 27.10 11.25 21.12
CA GLN A 122 27.28 11.03 22.57
C GLN A 122 26.37 11.92 23.42
N ASN A 123 26.08 13.13 22.95
CA ASN A 123 25.34 14.12 23.73
C ASN A 123 24.10 14.65 23.03
N GLY A 124 23.85 14.30 21.77
CA GLY A 124 22.66 14.69 21.02
C GLY A 124 22.66 16.13 20.51
N ALA A 125 23.82 16.81 20.56
CA ALA A 125 23.97 18.19 20.13
C ALA A 125 24.81 18.31 18.85
N ALA A 126 24.80 19.50 18.26
CA ALA A 126 25.74 19.85 17.21
C ALA A 126 27.17 19.97 17.78
N LYS A 127 28.17 19.59 16.99
CA LYS A 127 29.59 19.70 17.36
C LYS A 127 30.03 21.15 17.60
N LYS A 128 29.33 22.13 16.99
CA LYS A 128 29.48 23.57 17.22
C LYS A 128 28.10 24.23 17.20
N PRO A 129 27.88 25.36 17.91
CA PRO A 129 26.57 25.99 18.04
C PRO A 129 25.86 26.33 16.74
N ASP A 130 26.60 26.80 15.72
CA ASP A 130 26.03 27.29 14.45
C ASP A 130 25.88 26.20 13.38
N LEU A 131 26.21 24.94 13.69
CA LEU A 131 26.13 23.86 12.71
C LEU A 131 24.73 23.28 12.66
N LEU A 132 24.21 23.15 11.44
CA LEU A 132 22.93 22.52 11.16
C LEU A 132 23.02 21.01 11.38
N ILE A 133 22.05 20.48 12.11
CA ILE A 133 21.87 19.04 12.38
C ILE A 133 20.41 18.59 12.25
N LYS A 134 19.48 19.53 12.03
CA LYS A 134 18.05 19.27 12.12
C LYS A 134 17.55 18.46 10.93
N HIS A 135 18.04 18.75 9.72
CA HIS A 135 17.62 18.00 8.54
C HIS A 135 18.10 16.55 8.64
N PHE A 136 19.37 16.34 9.00
CA PHE A 136 19.91 15.01 9.25
C PHE A 136 19.10 14.28 10.33
N ALA A 137 18.86 14.93 11.47
CA ALA A 137 18.14 14.32 12.57
C ALA A 137 16.72 13.90 12.15
N GLN A 138 16.02 14.72 11.36
CA GLN A 138 14.69 14.39 10.84
C GLN A 138 14.74 13.20 9.86
N VAL A 139 15.73 13.13 8.96
CA VAL A 139 15.92 12.00 8.02
C VAL A 139 16.01 10.67 8.77
N VAL A 140 16.79 10.63 9.86
CA VAL A 140 17.00 9.39 10.65
C VAL A 140 16.17 9.30 11.92
N TRP A 141 15.18 10.18 12.11
CA TRP A 141 14.42 10.25 13.36
C TRP A 141 13.60 8.99 13.58
N ASN A 142 14.00 8.15 14.55
CA ASN A 142 13.38 6.86 14.78
C ASN A 142 11.88 6.91 15.08
N GLY A 143 11.39 8.00 15.69
CA GLY A 143 9.97 8.17 16.03
C GLY A 143 9.05 8.53 14.86
N SER A 144 9.58 9.04 13.74
CA SER A 144 8.78 9.34 12.55
C SER A 144 8.51 8.05 11.79
N MET A 145 7.27 7.85 11.37
CA MET A 145 6.78 6.60 10.76
C MET A 145 6.30 6.80 9.33
N GLU A 146 5.81 7.98 9.00
CA GLU A 146 5.26 8.33 7.70
C GLU A 146 5.97 9.55 7.13
N MET A 147 6.08 9.63 5.80
CA MET A 147 6.56 10.82 5.09
C MET A 147 5.79 11.09 3.81
N GLY A 148 5.77 12.34 3.40
CA GLY A 148 5.27 12.78 2.09
C GLY A 148 6.15 13.90 1.55
N VAL A 149 6.24 14.03 0.23
CA VAL A 149 7.12 15.01 -0.42
C VAL A 149 6.37 15.76 -1.51
N GLY A 150 6.62 17.06 -1.57
CA GLY A 150 6.17 17.96 -2.61
C GLY A 150 7.35 18.65 -3.27
N SER A 151 7.15 19.12 -4.51
CA SER A 151 8.17 19.88 -5.23
C SER A 151 7.58 20.89 -6.19
N ALA A 152 8.29 22.00 -6.41
CA ALA A 152 7.91 23.04 -7.35
C ALA A 152 9.13 23.80 -7.87
N ILE A 153 8.96 24.58 -8.94
CA ILE A 153 10.05 25.37 -9.55
C ILE A 153 9.84 26.86 -9.25
N SER A 154 10.78 27.43 -8.50
CA SER A 154 10.92 28.85 -8.20
C SER A 154 11.83 29.55 -9.22
N LYS A 155 11.61 30.86 -9.41
CA LYS A 155 12.47 31.70 -10.26
C LYS A 155 13.85 31.91 -9.64
N THR A 156 13.94 32.22 -8.35
CA THR A 156 15.21 32.52 -7.66
C THR A 156 15.87 31.29 -7.06
N TYR A 157 15.08 30.39 -6.48
CA TYR A 157 15.57 29.22 -5.75
C TYR A 157 15.61 27.94 -6.59
N GLY A 158 15.12 27.97 -7.83
CA GLY A 158 15.15 26.83 -8.74
C GLY A 158 14.24 25.70 -8.28
N PHE A 159 14.74 24.46 -8.26
CA PHE A 159 13.96 23.32 -7.79
C PHE A 159 13.81 23.38 -6.28
N ILE A 160 12.58 23.46 -5.76
CA ILE A 160 12.26 23.40 -4.33
C ILE A 160 11.65 22.03 -4.03
N SER A 161 12.11 21.38 -2.96
CA SER A 161 11.50 20.17 -2.40
C SER A 161 11.16 20.38 -0.94
N VAL A 162 9.95 19.99 -0.56
CA VAL A 162 9.43 20.02 0.81
C VAL A 162 9.11 18.59 1.20
N ALA A 163 9.67 18.09 2.30
CA ALA A 163 9.32 16.80 2.88
C ALA A 163 8.60 17.01 4.22
N ARG A 164 7.50 16.30 4.43
CA ARG A 164 6.70 16.27 5.66
C ARG A 164 6.87 14.92 6.35
N TYR A 165 6.82 14.91 7.68
CA TYR A 165 7.00 13.70 8.49
C TYR A 165 5.97 13.61 9.61
N SER A 166 5.45 12.41 9.86
CA SER A 166 4.55 12.15 11.00
C SER A 166 4.90 10.85 11.73
N PRO A 167 4.92 10.83 13.07
CA PRO A 167 4.97 11.99 13.96
C PRO A 167 6.18 12.89 13.68
N LYS A 168 6.11 14.17 14.07
CA LYS A 168 7.22 15.12 13.87
C LYS A 168 8.53 14.63 14.48
N GLY A 169 9.62 14.91 13.78
CA GLY A 169 10.98 14.63 14.23
C GLY A 169 11.83 15.89 14.32
N GLY A 170 13.10 15.73 14.69
CA GLY A 170 14.04 16.86 14.74
C GLY A 170 13.71 17.94 15.77
N GLU A 171 12.87 17.63 16.77
CA GLU A 171 12.46 18.53 17.83
C GLU A 171 12.85 18.02 19.23
N GLY A 172 12.78 18.95 20.20
CA GLY A 172 13.14 18.70 21.59
C GLY A 172 14.62 18.97 21.90
N GLY A 173 15.01 18.61 23.11
CA GLY A 173 16.37 18.78 23.61
C GLY A 173 17.30 17.60 23.25
N PRO A 174 18.58 17.65 23.66
CA PRO A 174 19.56 16.64 23.29
C PRO A 174 19.19 15.20 23.70
N GLN A 175 18.39 15.02 24.76
CA GLN A 175 17.87 13.71 25.16
C GLN A 175 16.87 13.12 24.15
N ALA A 176 16.01 13.95 23.56
CA ALA A 176 15.09 13.50 22.51
C ALA A 176 15.86 13.04 21.27
N TYR A 177 16.96 13.75 20.94
CA TYR A 177 17.87 13.38 19.86
C TYR A 177 18.57 12.06 20.14
N LEU A 178 19.15 11.85 21.34
CA LEU A 178 19.79 10.58 21.68
C LEU A 178 18.84 9.38 21.64
N LYS A 179 17.55 9.60 21.94
CA LYS A 179 16.51 8.57 21.85
C LYS A 179 16.15 8.19 20.41
N ASN A 180 16.36 9.10 19.44
CA ASN A 180 15.85 8.93 18.07
C ASN A 180 16.93 8.88 16.98
N VAL A 181 18.14 9.35 17.25
CA VAL A 181 19.23 9.50 16.28
C VAL A 181 20.42 8.66 16.74
N PHE A 182 20.44 7.42 16.29
CA PHE A 182 21.44 6.44 16.73
C PHE A 182 22.72 6.52 15.90
N ALA A 183 23.84 5.99 16.40
CA ALA A 183 25.07 5.88 15.62
C ALA A 183 24.95 4.80 14.53
N LYS A 184 25.75 4.92 13.46
CA LYS A 184 25.81 3.89 12.41
C LYS A 184 26.21 2.54 12.99
N GLY A 185 25.54 1.47 12.54
CA GLY A 185 25.79 0.10 12.99
C GLY A 185 25.13 -0.28 14.32
N THR A 186 24.27 0.58 14.87
CA THR A 186 23.46 0.25 16.05
C THR A 186 22.44 -0.84 15.66
N VAL A 187 22.54 -2.02 16.25
CA VAL A 187 21.58 -3.12 16.07
C VAL A 187 20.57 -3.08 17.20
N HIS A 188 19.33 -2.72 16.91
CA HIS A 188 18.24 -2.84 17.89
C HIS A 188 17.70 -4.26 17.86
N LEU A 189 18.13 -5.08 18.83
CA LEU A 189 17.43 -6.32 19.15
C LEU A 189 16.05 -5.93 19.71
N PRO A 190 14.95 -6.57 19.28
CA PRO A 190 13.66 -6.36 19.91
C PRO A 190 13.82 -6.70 21.39
N SER A 191 13.67 -5.69 22.24
CA SER A 191 13.81 -5.87 23.69
C SER A 191 12.76 -6.88 24.15
N ALA A 192 13.22 -8.03 24.66
CA ALA A 192 12.38 -9.02 25.29
C ALA A 192 11.55 -8.33 26.39
N ARG A 193 10.22 -8.53 26.39
CA ARG A 193 9.37 -8.10 27.50
C ARG A 193 9.84 -8.83 28.76
N ILE A 194 10.55 -8.12 29.62
CA ILE A 194 10.88 -8.57 30.97
C ILE A 194 9.68 -8.25 31.87
N GLY A 195 9.14 -9.29 32.50
CA GLY A 195 8.54 -9.19 33.84
C GLY A 195 7.03 -9.07 33.91
N ASP A 196 6.34 -10.20 33.85
CA ASP A 196 5.12 -10.46 34.64
C ASP A 196 5.54 -10.84 36.07
N PRO A 197 4.98 -10.20 37.12
CA PRO A 197 4.76 -10.92 38.36
C PRO A 197 3.29 -10.79 38.83
N THR A 198 2.60 -11.93 38.72
CA THR A 198 1.85 -12.62 39.80
C THR A 198 0.70 -11.92 40.51
N ILE A 199 -0.50 -12.48 40.29
CA ILE A 199 -1.45 -13.04 41.28
C ILE A 199 -1.80 -12.18 42.53
N SER A 200 -3.05 -11.67 42.46
CA SER A 200 -4.07 -11.29 43.48
C SER A 200 -3.98 -11.87 44.91
N PRO A 201 -4.64 -11.29 45.95
CA PRO A 201 -6.11 -11.45 46.05
C PRO A 201 -6.94 -10.29 46.68
N SER A 202 -8.16 -10.16 46.13
CA SER A 202 -9.47 -9.91 46.75
C SER A 202 -9.67 -8.91 47.89
N ALA A 203 -10.62 -7.99 47.69
CA ALA A 203 -11.64 -7.65 48.69
C ALA A 203 -12.95 -7.15 48.04
N THR A 204 -14.03 -7.85 48.39
CA THR A 204 -15.46 -7.60 48.19
C THR A 204 -15.99 -6.34 48.88
N SER A 205 -16.92 -5.59 48.26
CA SER A 205 -18.32 -5.42 48.70
C SER A 205 -19.07 -4.29 47.97
N ASN A 206 -20.22 -4.65 47.38
CA ASN A 206 -21.35 -3.88 46.82
C ASN A 206 -22.07 -2.95 47.85
N PRO A 207 -23.24 -2.27 47.59
CA PRO A 207 -24.11 -2.15 46.38
C PRO A 207 -24.75 -0.74 46.07
N THR A 208 -25.52 -0.70 44.95
CA THR A 208 -26.75 0.11 44.67
C THR A 208 -26.62 1.63 44.51
N THR A 209 -27.21 2.31 43.52
CA THR A 209 -28.61 2.36 43.04
C THR A 209 -28.65 2.67 41.52
N LEU A 210 -29.41 1.95 40.68
CA LEU A 210 -30.77 2.29 40.20
C LEU A 210 -31.01 3.79 39.95
N ASP A 211 -31.15 4.17 38.67
CA ASP A 211 -32.37 4.80 38.15
C ASP A 211 -32.39 4.75 36.61
N ALA A 212 -33.53 4.33 36.08
CA ALA A 212 -33.93 4.35 34.69
C ALA A 212 -35.33 4.98 34.63
N GLU A 213 -35.56 5.91 33.71
CA GLU A 213 -36.84 6.23 33.06
C GLU A 213 -36.55 7.37 32.04
N ASN A 214 -36.61 7.15 30.72
CA ASN A 214 -37.75 6.93 29.83
C ASN A 214 -38.48 8.23 29.43
N ALA A 215 -38.49 8.55 28.11
CA ALA A 215 -39.67 9.06 27.39
C ALA A 215 -39.37 9.30 25.88
N THR A 216 -40.21 8.67 25.06
CA THR A 216 -40.37 8.65 23.60
C THR A 216 -41.38 9.69 23.09
N SER A 217 -41.24 10.14 21.82
CA SER A 217 -42.30 10.37 20.78
C SER A 217 -41.74 11.29 19.66
N ILE A 218 -41.55 10.91 18.38
CA ILE A 218 -42.47 10.63 17.25
C ILE A 218 -43.39 11.82 16.84
N SER A 219 -43.24 12.33 15.60
CA SER A 219 -44.34 12.54 14.63
C SER A 219 -43.84 12.84 13.20
N GLU A 220 -44.47 12.17 12.23
CA GLU A 220 -44.32 12.25 10.77
C GLU A 220 -45.12 13.40 10.11
N GLY A 221 -44.88 13.67 8.82
CA GLY A 221 -45.86 14.27 7.90
C GLY A 221 -45.32 14.91 6.61
N SER A 222 -45.45 14.23 5.46
CA SER A 222 -45.36 14.75 4.06
C SER A 222 -46.73 15.34 3.60
N PRO A 223 -47.12 15.55 2.31
CA PRO A 223 -46.44 15.62 0.98
C PRO A 223 -46.94 16.79 0.05
N MET A 224 -46.39 16.99 -1.17
CA MET A 224 -47.19 17.33 -2.39
C MET A 224 -46.40 17.27 -3.72
N ASP A 225 -47.10 16.71 -4.72
CA ASP A 225 -46.82 16.51 -6.16
C ASP A 225 -46.66 17.79 -7.00
N THR A 226 -45.96 17.69 -8.14
CA THR A 226 -46.56 17.85 -9.49
C THR A 226 -45.64 17.30 -10.59
N ASP A 227 -46.25 16.54 -11.51
CA ASP A 227 -45.72 16.06 -12.79
C ASP A 227 -45.30 17.20 -13.73
N GLU A 228 -44.18 17.02 -14.45
CA GLU A 228 -44.05 17.48 -15.84
C GLU A 228 -43.09 16.56 -16.61
N GLU A 229 -43.66 15.88 -17.61
CA GLU A 229 -42.98 15.05 -18.60
C GLU A 229 -42.64 15.93 -19.82
N MET A 230 -41.37 16.05 -20.22
CA MET A 230 -40.99 16.25 -21.63
C MET A 230 -39.50 16.00 -21.91
N THR A 231 -39.28 14.95 -22.70
CA THR A 231 -38.39 14.85 -23.88
C THR A 231 -36.87 15.04 -23.75
N ASN A 232 -36.20 13.90 -24.01
CA ASN A 232 -35.04 13.67 -24.89
C ASN A 232 -33.76 14.51 -24.77
N GLN A 233 -32.67 13.72 -24.71
CA GLN A 233 -31.29 14.03 -25.07
C GLN A 233 -30.53 14.90 -24.07
N GLU A 234 -29.97 14.24 -23.07
CA GLU A 234 -28.52 14.12 -22.93
C GLU A 234 -28.24 12.95 -21.96
N LEU A 235 -27.68 11.85 -22.47
CA LEU A 235 -26.96 10.91 -21.63
C LEU A 235 -25.74 11.68 -21.12
N GLU A 236 -25.91 12.41 -20.02
CA GLU A 236 -24.80 12.90 -19.25
C GLU A 236 -23.95 11.68 -18.88
N GLN A 237 -22.78 11.61 -19.51
CA GLN A 237 -21.63 10.97 -18.92
C GLN A 237 -21.45 11.59 -17.54
N GLN A 238 -22.02 10.92 -16.53
CA GLN A 238 -21.64 11.17 -15.15
C GLN A 238 -20.11 11.13 -15.13
N PRO A 239 -19.44 12.21 -14.71
CA PRO A 239 -17.99 12.22 -14.65
C PRO A 239 -17.61 11.02 -13.79
N MET A 240 -16.74 10.16 -14.31
CA MET A 240 -16.18 9.06 -13.54
C MET A 240 -15.62 9.67 -12.25
N ALA A 241 -16.35 9.51 -11.15
CA ALA A 241 -15.86 9.83 -9.83
C ALA A 241 -14.51 9.12 -9.70
N ASP A 242 -13.49 9.91 -9.37
CA ASP A 242 -12.09 9.53 -9.29
C ASP A 242 -11.94 8.09 -8.78
N ILE A 243 -11.48 7.18 -9.66
CA ILE A 243 -11.26 5.79 -9.28
C ILE A 243 -9.94 5.74 -8.52
N THR A 244 -9.99 6.12 -7.24
CA THR A 244 -8.84 5.95 -6.35
C THR A 244 -8.65 4.45 -6.09
N CYS A 245 -7.64 3.87 -6.74
CA CYS A 245 -7.28 2.45 -6.62
C CYS A 245 -6.20 2.25 -5.55
N GLY A 246 -5.96 1.03 -5.07
CA GLY A 246 -4.82 0.74 -4.19
C GLY A 246 -4.97 1.16 -2.73
N ILE A 247 -6.15 1.64 -2.33
CA ILE A 247 -6.46 1.97 -0.93
C ILE A 247 -6.62 0.69 -0.10
N VAL A 248 -5.85 0.57 0.99
CA VAL A 248 -5.97 -0.50 2.00
C VAL A 248 -6.42 0.05 3.35
N LYS A 249 -7.09 -0.78 4.15
CA LYS A 249 -7.25 -0.52 5.59
C LYS A 249 -5.89 -0.77 6.27
N LYS A 250 -5.41 0.16 7.11
CA LYS A 250 -4.07 0.13 7.77
C LYS A 250 -3.71 -1.25 8.33
N ARG A 251 -2.51 -1.74 8.02
CA ARG A 251 -1.90 -2.96 8.60
C ARG A 251 -1.21 -2.63 9.93
N GLY A 252 -1.32 -3.53 10.92
CA GLY A 252 -0.53 -3.47 12.14
C GLY A 252 0.96 -3.73 11.87
N PRO A 253 1.87 -3.40 12.82
CA PRO A 253 3.32 -3.34 12.61
C PRO A 253 4.04 -4.69 12.39
N THR A 254 3.33 -5.81 12.20
CA THR A 254 3.97 -7.11 12.00
C THR A 254 3.32 -7.92 10.87
N GLY A 255 4.15 -8.46 9.97
CA GLY A 255 3.71 -9.28 8.83
C GLY A 255 3.06 -10.63 9.19
N ASN A 256 2.84 -10.88 10.48
CA ASN A 256 2.23 -12.10 11.03
C ASN A 256 0.84 -11.86 11.65
N GLU A 257 0.28 -10.64 11.61
CA GLU A 257 -1.09 -10.41 12.05
C GLU A 257 -2.10 -11.04 11.08
N PRO A 258 -3.20 -11.64 11.57
CA PRO A 258 -4.27 -12.13 10.72
C PRO A 258 -4.82 -11.00 9.86
N VAL A 259 -4.96 -11.25 8.55
CA VAL A 259 -5.62 -10.31 7.63
C VAL A 259 -7.00 -10.00 8.14
N LYS A 260 -7.40 -8.73 8.08
CA LYS A 260 -8.72 -8.27 8.49
C LYS A 260 -9.67 -8.17 7.29
N PRO A 261 -10.99 -8.29 7.49
CA PRO A 261 -11.97 -8.02 6.43
C PRO A 261 -11.74 -6.64 5.78
N GLY A 262 -11.67 -6.60 4.46
CA GLY A 262 -11.47 -5.37 3.68
C GLY A 262 -10.03 -4.84 3.61
N GLU A 263 -9.04 -5.58 4.13
CA GLU A 263 -7.63 -5.21 4.00
C GLU A 263 -7.11 -5.32 2.57
N PHE A 264 -7.64 -6.29 1.79
CA PHE A 264 -7.35 -6.48 0.37
C PHE A 264 -8.64 -6.43 -0.46
N PRO A 265 -9.25 -5.24 -0.61
CA PRO A 265 -10.60 -5.09 -1.16
C PRO A 265 -10.70 -5.36 -2.67
N TRP A 266 -9.57 -5.57 -3.34
CA TRP A 266 -9.51 -6.01 -4.74
C TRP A 266 -9.57 -7.53 -4.90
N GLN A 267 -9.53 -8.31 -3.81
CA GLN A 267 -9.51 -9.77 -3.90
C GLN A 267 -10.78 -10.30 -4.58
N VAL A 268 -10.59 -11.08 -5.64
CA VAL A 268 -11.69 -11.71 -6.39
C VAL A 268 -11.55 -13.21 -6.43
N GLY A 269 -12.69 -13.92 -6.33
CA GLY A 269 -12.82 -15.36 -6.57
C GLY A 269 -13.67 -15.67 -7.81
N PHE A 270 -13.37 -16.77 -8.49
CA PHE A 270 -14.15 -17.27 -9.62
C PHE A 270 -14.72 -18.65 -9.35
N ARG A 271 -16.02 -18.84 -9.60
CA ARG A 271 -16.68 -20.14 -9.56
C ARG A 271 -17.65 -20.32 -10.72
N TYR A 272 -17.98 -21.57 -11.04
CA TYR A 272 -19.04 -21.90 -11.97
C TYR A 272 -20.33 -22.24 -11.23
N GLN A 273 -21.47 -21.80 -11.75
CA GLN A 273 -22.77 -22.08 -11.15
C GLN A 273 -23.80 -22.43 -12.22
N ASN A 274 -24.64 -23.42 -11.94
CA ASN A 274 -25.81 -23.76 -12.75
C ASN A 274 -27.04 -23.98 -11.85
N ARG A 275 -28.13 -24.52 -12.40
CA ARG A 275 -29.36 -24.79 -11.63
C ARG A 275 -29.22 -25.91 -10.58
N LEU A 276 -28.24 -26.79 -10.73
CA LEU A 276 -28.02 -27.94 -9.84
C LEU A 276 -27.05 -27.65 -8.71
N GLY A 277 -26.28 -26.57 -8.79
CA GLY A 277 -25.35 -26.17 -7.74
C GLY A 277 -24.24 -25.23 -8.20
N LYS A 278 -23.30 -24.99 -7.28
CA LYS A 278 -22.12 -24.15 -7.44
C LYS A 278 -20.85 -25.00 -7.30
N SER A 279 -19.84 -24.73 -8.11
CA SER A 279 -18.51 -25.28 -7.92
C SER A 279 -17.78 -24.55 -6.79
N ASN A 280 -16.70 -25.16 -6.31
CA ASN A 280 -15.71 -24.44 -5.52
C ASN A 280 -15.11 -23.28 -6.32
N VAL A 281 -14.52 -22.32 -5.60
CA VAL A 281 -13.69 -21.27 -6.20
C VAL A 281 -12.46 -21.92 -6.83
N PHE A 282 -12.32 -21.82 -8.14
CA PHE A 282 -11.24 -22.49 -8.89
C PHE A 282 -10.07 -21.57 -9.23
N CYS A 283 -10.29 -20.26 -9.23
CA CYS A 283 -9.27 -19.25 -9.52
C CYS A 283 -9.53 -17.95 -8.78
N ARG A 284 -8.50 -17.09 -8.79
CA ARG A 284 -8.50 -15.78 -8.15
C ARG A 284 -8.20 -14.66 -9.15
N GLY A 285 -8.51 -13.43 -8.78
CA GLY A 285 -8.17 -12.24 -9.55
C GLY A 285 -8.12 -10.98 -8.69
N SER A 286 -7.92 -9.85 -9.35
CA SER A 286 -7.88 -8.53 -8.73
C SER A 286 -8.81 -7.57 -9.45
N LEU A 287 -9.68 -6.87 -8.72
CA LEU A 287 -10.55 -5.82 -9.26
C LEU A 287 -9.70 -4.66 -9.79
N LEU A 288 -9.92 -4.20 -11.02
CA LEU A 288 -9.20 -3.07 -11.64
C LEU A 288 -10.03 -1.80 -11.68
N ASP A 289 -11.35 -1.93 -11.84
CA ASP A 289 -12.32 -0.85 -11.76
C ASP A 289 -13.72 -1.44 -11.47
N ARG A 290 -14.79 -0.69 -11.75
CA ARG A 290 -16.17 -1.12 -11.48
C ARG A 290 -16.62 -2.32 -12.32
N GLU A 291 -15.95 -2.66 -13.42
CA GLU A 291 -16.38 -3.75 -14.30
C GLU A 291 -15.25 -4.68 -14.79
N TRP A 292 -13.99 -4.32 -14.58
CA TRP A 292 -12.84 -5.09 -15.06
C TRP A 292 -12.07 -5.75 -13.93
N ILE A 293 -11.69 -7.00 -14.16
CA ILE A 293 -10.92 -7.82 -13.23
C ILE A 293 -9.73 -8.43 -13.97
N LEU A 294 -8.56 -8.33 -13.35
CA LEU A 294 -7.31 -8.94 -13.80
C LEU A 294 -7.16 -10.35 -13.23
N THR A 295 -6.72 -11.30 -14.03
CA THR A 295 -6.49 -12.69 -13.61
C THR A 295 -5.59 -13.43 -14.61
N ALA A 296 -5.43 -14.73 -14.43
CA ALA A 296 -4.59 -15.59 -15.24
C ALA A 296 -5.33 -16.15 -16.45
N ALA A 297 -4.64 -16.21 -17.59
CA ALA A 297 -5.20 -16.88 -18.78
C ALA A 297 -5.42 -18.39 -18.55
N HIS A 298 -4.56 -19.04 -17.76
CA HIS A 298 -4.68 -20.47 -17.47
C HIS A 298 -5.94 -20.83 -16.67
N CYS A 299 -6.58 -19.87 -15.99
CA CYS A 299 -7.86 -20.10 -15.33
C CYS A 299 -8.97 -20.48 -16.31
N PHE A 300 -8.85 -20.07 -17.58
CA PHE A 300 -9.91 -20.19 -18.59
C PHE A 300 -9.44 -20.94 -19.85
N VAL A 301 -8.48 -21.88 -19.72
CA VAL A 301 -8.07 -22.74 -20.84
C VAL A 301 -8.99 -23.94 -21.05
N VAL A 302 -9.78 -24.31 -20.04
CA VAL A 302 -10.72 -25.43 -20.10
C VAL A 302 -12.05 -24.94 -20.67
N ARG A 303 -12.58 -25.65 -21.68
CA ARG A 303 -13.94 -25.41 -22.17
C ARG A 303 -14.92 -25.92 -21.13
N VAL A 304 -15.77 -25.02 -20.64
CA VAL A 304 -16.84 -25.36 -19.68
C VAL A 304 -18.17 -25.36 -20.43
N ASN A 305 -19.08 -26.23 -19.99
CA ASN A 305 -20.41 -26.33 -20.58
C ASN A 305 -21.13 -24.96 -20.45
N PRO A 306 -21.73 -24.42 -21.54
CA PRO A 306 -22.39 -23.10 -21.55
C PRO A 306 -23.52 -22.92 -20.53
N LYS A 307 -24.08 -24.02 -20.01
CA LYS A 307 -25.08 -24.00 -18.93
C LYS A 307 -24.51 -23.54 -17.59
N PHE A 308 -23.19 -23.66 -17.39
CA PHE A 308 -22.51 -23.14 -16.22
C PHE A 308 -22.14 -21.69 -16.46
N LYS A 309 -22.68 -20.81 -15.62
CA LYS A 309 -22.37 -19.38 -15.63
C LYS A 309 -21.12 -19.14 -14.80
N LEU A 310 -20.22 -18.32 -15.33
CA LEU A 310 -19.07 -17.83 -14.58
C LEU A 310 -19.56 -16.75 -13.60
N LYS A 311 -19.40 -17.04 -12.31
CA LYS A 311 -19.69 -16.12 -11.22
C LYS A 311 -18.39 -15.56 -10.67
N VAL A 312 -18.44 -14.28 -10.34
CA VAL A 312 -17.36 -13.49 -9.76
C VAL A 312 -17.78 -13.18 -8.33
N ILE A 313 -16.92 -13.47 -7.37
CA ILE A 313 -17.15 -13.22 -5.95
C ILE A 313 -16.19 -12.10 -5.53
N LEU A 314 -16.74 -10.99 -5.03
CA LEU A 314 -15.99 -9.85 -4.51
C LEU A 314 -16.33 -9.68 -3.02
N GLY A 315 -15.45 -9.03 -2.25
CA GLY A 315 -15.67 -8.81 -0.81
C GLY A 315 -15.53 -10.06 0.06
N GLU A 316 -15.09 -11.18 -0.51
CA GLU A 316 -14.98 -12.48 0.16
C GLU A 316 -13.76 -12.52 1.12
N PHE A 317 -14.02 -12.84 2.38
CA PHE A 317 -13.01 -12.94 3.42
C PHE A 317 -13.02 -14.29 4.17
N ASP A 318 -14.18 -14.93 4.36
CA ASP A 318 -14.34 -16.22 5.04
C ASP A 318 -15.08 -17.22 4.12
N ASN A 319 -14.34 -18.08 3.43
CA ASN A 319 -14.89 -19.03 2.45
C ASN A 319 -15.93 -20.01 3.03
N GLN A 320 -16.09 -20.07 4.35
CA GLN A 320 -17.02 -20.98 5.03
C GLN A 320 -18.30 -20.29 5.51
N ASN A 321 -18.34 -18.95 5.55
CA ASN A 321 -19.46 -18.19 6.10
C ASN A 321 -19.79 -17.02 5.16
N GLU A 322 -21.07 -16.86 4.80
CA GLU A 322 -21.53 -15.63 4.15
C GLU A 322 -21.66 -14.57 5.25
N ASP A 323 -20.69 -13.65 5.33
CA ASP A 323 -20.63 -12.61 6.35
C ASP A 323 -21.39 -11.33 5.97
N GLY A 324 -22.00 -11.32 4.78
CA GLY A 324 -22.90 -10.29 4.28
C GLY A 324 -22.19 -9.21 3.47
N GLN A 325 -20.88 -9.30 3.30
CA GLN A 325 -20.07 -8.34 2.53
C GLN A 325 -19.88 -8.79 1.08
N GLU A 326 -20.17 -10.06 0.77
CA GLU A 326 -19.84 -10.68 -0.50
C GLU A 326 -20.83 -10.30 -1.60
N VAL A 327 -20.29 -9.85 -2.73
CA VAL A 327 -21.07 -9.61 -3.95
C VAL A 327 -20.79 -10.72 -4.95
N VAL A 328 -21.84 -11.45 -5.31
CA VAL A 328 -21.78 -12.46 -6.38
C VAL A 328 -22.29 -11.86 -7.68
N ALA A 329 -21.36 -11.44 -8.54
CA ALA A 329 -21.63 -10.91 -9.87
C ALA A 329 -21.53 -11.99 -10.96
N GLU A 330 -22.04 -11.68 -12.15
CA GLU A 330 -21.90 -12.54 -13.34
C GLU A 330 -20.89 -11.93 -14.31
N ALA A 331 -20.05 -12.76 -14.92
CA ALA A 331 -19.15 -12.32 -15.98
C ALA A 331 -19.87 -12.29 -17.34
N SER A 332 -19.69 -11.21 -18.10
CA SER A 332 -20.16 -11.10 -19.49
C SER A 332 -19.12 -11.58 -20.50
N LYS A 333 -17.83 -11.41 -20.19
CA LYS A 333 -16.74 -11.71 -21.14
C LYS A 333 -15.46 -12.11 -20.41
N VAL A 334 -14.71 -13.03 -21.03
CA VAL A 334 -13.34 -13.37 -20.65
C VAL A 334 -12.43 -13.12 -21.85
N ILE A 335 -11.40 -12.32 -21.68
CA ILE A 335 -10.42 -11.95 -22.71
C ILE A 335 -9.06 -12.47 -22.26
N ARG A 336 -8.61 -13.60 -22.84
CA ARG A 336 -7.25 -14.10 -22.62
C ARG A 336 -6.29 -13.38 -23.56
N HIS A 337 -5.06 -13.17 -23.10
CA HIS A 337 -4.02 -12.62 -23.96
C HIS A 337 -3.89 -13.47 -25.25
N PRO A 338 -3.87 -12.86 -26.45
CA PRO A 338 -3.92 -13.58 -27.73
C PRO A 338 -2.69 -14.49 -27.96
N LEU A 339 -1.57 -14.14 -27.33
CA LEU A 339 -0.32 -14.91 -27.39
C LEU A 339 -0.23 -16.02 -26.32
N HIS A 340 -1.18 -16.13 -25.39
CA HIS A 340 -1.18 -17.24 -24.44
C HIS A 340 -1.39 -18.57 -25.15
N ARG A 341 -0.63 -19.59 -24.76
CA ARG A 341 -0.74 -20.97 -25.28
C ARG A 341 -0.87 -21.92 -24.10
N LYS A 342 -1.71 -22.96 -24.22
CA LYS A 342 -1.99 -23.90 -23.12
C LYS A 342 -0.73 -24.59 -22.57
N ASN A 343 0.25 -24.83 -23.43
CA ASN A 343 1.47 -25.57 -23.10
C ASN A 343 2.63 -24.67 -22.66
N THR A 344 2.47 -23.34 -22.72
CA THR A 344 3.46 -22.40 -22.20
C THR A 344 2.89 -21.67 -20.99
N LYS A 345 3.77 -21.24 -20.09
CA LYS A 345 3.39 -20.41 -18.94
C LYS A 345 3.46 -18.91 -19.26
N ASP A 346 3.80 -18.58 -20.49
CA ASP A 346 4.03 -17.22 -20.95
C ASP A 346 2.73 -16.52 -21.38
N TYR A 347 2.73 -15.18 -21.34
CA TYR A 347 1.54 -14.35 -21.57
C TYR A 347 0.31 -14.80 -20.75
N ASN A 348 0.53 -15.28 -19.52
CA ASN A 348 -0.48 -15.89 -18.65
C ASN A 348 -1.36 -14.83 -17.96
N ILE A 349 -2.04 -14.00 -18.75
CA ILE A 349 -2.84 -12.86 -18.29
C ILE A 349 -4.18 -12.84 -19.03
N ALA A 350 -5.26 -12.53 -18.31
CA ALA A 350 -6.60 -12.39 -18.84
C ALA A 350 -7.38 -11.30 -18.10
N LEU A 351 -8.35 -10.73 -18.80
CA LEU A 351 -9.35 -9.82 -18.25
C LEU A 351 -10.71 -10.51 -18.19
N VAL A 352 -11.43 -10.31 -17.10
CA VAL A 352 -12.83 -10.70 -16.95
C VAL A 352 -13.67 -9.44 -16.83
N LYS A 353 -14.67 -9.31 -17.69
CA LYS A 353 -15.64 -8.20 -17.66
C LYS A 353 -16.89 -8.63 -16.89
N LEU A 354 -17.31 -7.85 -15.91
CA LEU A 354 -18.60 -8.00 -15.26
C LEU A 354 -19.74 -7.75 -16.26
N LYS A 355 -20.88 -8.38 -16.02
CA LYS A 355 -22.10 -8.15 -16.80
C LYS A 355 -22.79 -6.84 -16.42
N THR A 356 -22.70 -6.48 -15.16
CA THR A 356 -23.20 -5.23 -14.60
C THR A 356 -22.06 -4.62 -13.79
N PRO A 357 -21.64 -3.38 -14.09
CA PRO A 357 -20.66 -2.68 -13.27
C PRO A 357 -21.12 -2.56 -11.82
N LEU A 358 -20.17 -2.54 -10.88
CA LEU A 358 -20.44 -2.22 -9.49
C LEU A 358 -21.03 -0.82 -9.39
N LYS A 359 -22.12 -0.68 -8.63
CA LYS A 359 -22.80 0.61 -8.44
C LYS A 359 -21.91 1.58 -7.65
N GLU A 360 -21.24 1.05 -6.63
CA GLU A 360 -20.38 1.79 -5.71
C GLU A 360 -19.19 0.92 -5.27
N TYR A 361 -18.12 1.59 -4.84
CA TYR A 361 -17.05 0.95 -4.08
C TYR A 361 -17.38 1.03 -2.60
N ASN A 362 -16.89 0.06 -1.83
CA ASN A 362 -16.96 0.12 -0.38
C ASN A 362 -15.67 -0.42 0.23
N ASP A 363 -15.64 -0.53 1.55
CA ASP A 363 -14.50 -1.01 2.32
C ASP A 363 -14.00 -2.41 1.97
N TYR A 364 -14.78 -3.21 1.24
CA TYR A 364 -14.50 -4.60 0.92
C TYR A 364 -14.32 -4.83 -0.58
N MET A 365 -14.66 -3.83 -1.41
CA MET A 365 -14.67 -3.93 -2.87
C MET A 365 -14.14 -2.63 -3.49
N ARG A 366 -12.83 -2.59 -3.73
CA ARG A 366 -12.10 -1.47 -4.32
C ARG A 366 -11.04 -1.96 -5.29
N PRO A 367 -10.70 -1.19 -6.32
CA PRO A 367 -9.74 -1.63 -7.31
C PRO A 367 -8.30 -1.56 -6.80
N ILE A 368 -7.46 -2.45 -7.33
CA ILE A 368 -6.00 -2.36 -7.26
C ILE A 368 -5.49 -1.48 -8.41
N CYS A 369 -4.35 -0.82 -8.19
CA CYS A 369 -3.68 -0.07 -9.25
C CYS A 369 -2.85 -0.98 -10.14
N LEU A 370 -2.76 -0.62 -11.42
CA LEU A 370 -1.85 -1.25 -12.36
C LEU A 370 -0.48 -0.55 -12.29
N PRO A 371 0.63 -1.31 -12.38
CA PRO A 371 1.94 -0.69 -12.51
C PRO A 371 2.05 0.03 -13.86
N ASP A 372 2.80 1.14 -13.88
CA ASP A 372 3.18 1.78 -15.14
C ASP A 372 4.11 0.85 -15.96
N GLN A 373 4.08 0.98 -17.29
CA GLN A 373 4.86 0.13 -18.19
C GLN A 373 6.38 0.26 -17.99
N THR A 374 6.84 1.34 -17.37
CA THR A 374 8.25 1.62 -17.08
C THR A 374 8.71 1.04 -15.72
N VAL A 375 7.78 0.53 -14.90
CA VAL A 375 8.11 -0.06 -13.60
C VAL A 375 8.88 -1.36 -13.81
N SER A 376 10.08 -1.42 -13.25
CA SER A 376 10.83 -2.64 -13.03
C SER A 376 10.89 -2.94 -11.53
N PHE A 377 10.82 -4.23 -11.20
CA PHE A 377 10.90 -4.71 -9.83
C PHE A 377 12.30 -5.25 -9.57
N SER A 378 12.98 -4.72 -8.56
CA SER A 378 14.33 -5.14 -8.19
C SER A 378 14.29 -6.38 -7.30
N GLY A 379 15.33 -7.21 -7.41
CA GLY A 379 15.54 -8.30 -6.45
C GLY A 379 15.66 -7.74 -5.01
N GLY A 380 14.96 -8.37 -4.06
CA GLY A 380 14.91 -7.98 -2.66
C GLY A 380 13.74 -7.05 -2.29
N GLU A 381 13.03 -6.47 -3.26
CA GLU A 381 11.79 -5.73 -2.99
C GLU A 381 10.76 -6.65 -2.35
N ILE A 382 10.06 -6.20 -1.32
CA ILE A 382 9.04 -6.99 -0.64
C ILE A 382 7.69 -6.75 -1.30
N CYS A 383 6.95 -7.82 -1.59
CA CYS A 383 5.56 -7.72 -1.97
C CYS A 383 4.67 -8.70 -1.21
N THR A 384 3.40 -8.33 -1.06
CA THR A 384 2.44 -9.15 -0.33
C THR A 384 1.68 -10.07 -1.27
N VAL A 385 1.72 -11.37 -1.04
CA VAL A 385 0.87 -12.37 -1.70
C VAL A 385 -0.37 -12.59 -0.85
N THR A 386 -1.56 -12.53 -1.46
CA THR A 386 -2.81 -12.80 -0.74
C THR A 386 -3.53 -14.02 -1.29
N GLY A 387 -4.19 -14.75 -0.40
CA GLY A 387 -4.91 -15.96 -0.75
C GLY A 387 -5.39 -16.71 0.48
N PHE A 388 -6.24 -17.70 0.28
CA PHE A 388 -6.80 -18.48 1.40
C PHE A 388 -5.94 -19.69 1.76
N GLY A 389 -4.82 -19.91 1.05
CA GLY A 389 -3.91 -21.01 1.32
C GLY A 389 -4.47 -22.39 0.96
N LEU A 390 -3.58 -23.34 0.71
CA LEU A 390 -3.94 -24.75 0.53
C LEU A 390 -3.09 -25.59 1.48
N ASP A 391 -3.74 -26.27 2.42
CA ASP A 391 -3.07 -27.26 3.25
C ASP A 391 -2.72 -28.47 2.37
N TYR A 392 -1.44 -28.69 2.13
CA TYR A 392 -0.95 -29.78 1.28
C TYR A 392 -1.12 -31.18 1.90
N MET A 393 -1.26 -31.27 3.22
CA MET A 393 -1.45 -32.54 3.93
C MET A 393 -2.91 -32.97 3.90
N THR A 394 -3.83 -32.02 4.02
CA THR A 394 -5.27 -32.31 4.08
C THR A 394 -6.01 -31.99 2.79
N GLY A 395 -5.39 -31.25 1.86
CA GLY A 395 -6.03 -30.73 0.64
C GLY A 395 -7.07 -29.63 0.90
N ASN A 396 -7.16 -29.10 2.13
CA ASN A 396 -8.18 -28.14 2.51
C ASN A 396 -7.73 -26.73 2.18
N VAL A 397 -8.66 -25.92 1.67
CA VAL A 397 -8.45 -24.48 1.50
C VAL A 397 -8.65 -23.82 2.87
N GLY A 398 -7.78 -22.87 3.22
CA GLY A 398 -7.91 -22.15 4.48
C GLY A 398 -9.23 -21.37 4.56
N LYS A 399 -9.70 -21.21 5.79
CA LYS A 399 -11.00 -20.60 6.10
C LYS A 399 -11.05 -19.13 5.72
N THR A 400 -10.11 -18.34 6.23
CA THR A 400 -10.05 -16.90 6.03
C THR A 400 -8.94 -16.49 5.06
N LEU A 401 -9.09 -15.32 4.44
CA LEU A 401 -8.04 -14.72 3.62
C LEU A 401 -6.76 -14.51 4.45
N ARG A 402 -5.61 -14.73 3.83
CA ARG A 402 -4.28 -14.55 4.42
C ARG A 402 -3.40 -13.75 3.48
N GLY A 403 -2.39 -13.11 4.05
CA GLY A 403 -1.38 -12.34 3.35
C GLY A 403 -0.01 -12.75 3.84
N ILE A 404 0.96 -12.92 2.94
CA ILE A 404 2.36 -13.15 3.29
C ILE A 404 3.23 -12.18 2.52
N ASP A 405 4.17 -11.55 3.22
CA ASP A 405 5.18 -10.72 2.59
C ASP A 405 6.31 -11.62 2.09
N VAL A 406 6.69 -11.46 0.84
CA VAL A 406 7.75 -12.24 0.20
C VAL A 406 8.67 -11.33 -0.59
N PRO A 407 9.99 -11.60 -0.61
CA PRO A 407 10.88 -10.88 -1.48
C PRO A 407 10.67 -11.29 -2.93
N ILE A 408 10.73 -10.32 -3.82
CA ILE A 408 10.93 -10.50 -5.26
C ILE A 408 12.37 -10.99 -5.45
N LEU A 409 12.54 -12.04 -6.23
CA LEU A 409 13.84 -12.59 -6.59
C LEU A 409 14.35 -11.94 -7.85
N SER A 410 15.66 -11.71 -7.93
CA SER A 410 16.27 -11.24 -9.17
C SER A 410 16.08 -12.28 -10.29
N PRO A 411 16.08 -11.85 -11.57
CA PRO A 411 16.02 -12.79 -12.69
C PRO A 411 17.14 -13.84 -12.64
N GLU A 412 18.34 -13.47 -12.19
CA GLU A 412 19.47 -14.38 -12.01
C GLU A 412 19.20 -15.41 -10.91
N GLU A 413 18.67 -14.96 -9.77
CA GLU A 413 18.31 -15.83 -8.66
C GLU A 413 17.23 -16.83 -9.05
N CYS A 414 16.21 -16.37 -9.77
CA CYS A 414 15.12 -17.22 -10.20
C CYS A 414 15.55 -18.26 -11.25
N ARG A 415 16.39 -17.85 -12.22
CA ARG A 415 16.88 -18.75 -13.29
C ARG A 415 17.73 -19.92 -12.77
N ARG A 416 18.25 -19.86 -11.54
CA ARG A 416 18.93 -21.00 -10.90
C ARG A 416 18.01 -22.22 -10.75
N ASN A 417 16.73 -21.99 -10.50
CA ASN A 417 15.74 -23.05 -10.26
C ASN A 417 14.68 -23.15 -11.39
N ILE A 418 14.43 -22.07 -12.13
CA ILE A 418 13.39 -22.00 -13.16
C ILE A 418 14.03 -21.69 -14.52
N ARG A 419 14.37 -22.76 -15.27
CA ARG A 419 15.08 -22.63 -16.56
C ARG A 419 14.25 -22.04 -17.70
N TRP A 420 12.93 -22.03 -17.59
CA TRP A 420 12.00 -21.53 -18.62
C TRP A 420 11.49 -20.11 -18.34
N LEU A 421 12.13 -19.38 -17.41
CA LEU A 421 11.77 -18.02 -17.05
C LEU A 421 11.92 -17.06 -18.25
N THR A 422 10.88 -16.28 -18.53
CA THR A 422 10.90 -15.21 -19.54
C THR A 422 10.92 -13.84 -18.87
N ASP A 423 11.26 -12.78 -19.61
CA ASP A 423 11.29 -11.40 -19.09
C ASP A 423 9.88 -10.84 -18.77
N ARG A 424 8.83 -11.62 -19.04
CA ARG A 424 7.42 -11.30 -18.70
C ARG A 424 6.97 -11.96 -17.39
N MET A 425 7.90 -12.54 -16.64
CA MET A 425 7.64 -13.27 -15.41
C MET A 425 8.46 -12.68 -14.26
N LEU A 426 7.85 -12.65 -13.09
CA LEU A 426 8.49 -12.33 -11.82
C LEU A 426 8.51 -13.58 -10.94
N CYS A 427 9.51 -13.66 -10.07
CA CYS A 427 9.62 -14.70 -9.07
C CYS A 427 9.64 -14.07 -7.69
N SER A 428 9.02 -14.72 -6.73
CA SER A 428 9.06 -14.28 -5.34
C SER A 428 9.08 -15.49 -4.41
N GLY A 429 9.64 -15.29 -3.22
CA GLY A 429 9.72 -16.32 -2.18
C GLY A 429 11.08 -16.38 -1.50
N TYR A 430 11.13 -17.06 -0.36
CA TYR A 430 12.36 -17.22 0.39
C TYR A 430 13.24 -18.32 -0.23
N THR A 431 14.52 -18.01 -0.44
CA THR A 431 15.50 -18.94 -1.02
C THR A 431 15.94 -20.05 -0.06
N GLU A 432 15.68 -19.88 1.24
CA GLU A 432 15.89 -20.89 2.27
C GLU A 432 14.62 -21.71 2.52
N ARG A 433 14.77 -23.04 2.61
CA ARG A 433 13.71 -23.96 3.06
C ARG A 433 13.39 -23.72 4.54
N ASN A 434 12.72 -22.63 4.87
CA ASN A 434 11.97 -22.50 6.11
C ASN A 434 10.53 -22.12 5.76
N SER A 435 9.76 -23.19 5.60
CA SER A 435 8.32 -23.35 5.60
C SER A 435 7.48 -22.13 6.01
N GLY A 436 7.24 -21.23 5.06
CA GLY A 436 6.14 -20.26 5.09
C GLY A 436 5.28 -20.46 3.85
N HIS A 437 4.58 -21.60 3.78
CA HIS A 437 3.62 -21.87 2.70
C HIS A 437 2.24 -21.40 3.14
N LEU A 438 1.53 -20.69 2.25
CA LEU A 438 0.13 -20.31 2.43
C LEU A 438 -0.81 -21.51 2.26
#